data_AF-A0A2V9C195-F1
#
_entry.id   AF-A0A2V9C195-F1
#
_cell.length_a   1.000
_cell.length_b   1.000
_cell.length_c   1.000
_cell.angle_alpha   90.00
_cell.angle_beta   90.00
_cell.angle_gamma   90.00
#
_symmetry.space_group_name_H-M   'P 1'
#
loop_
_entity.id
_entity.type
_entity.pdbx_description
1 polymer ?
#
loop_
_entity_poly.entity_id
_entity_poly.type
_entity_poly.pdbx_seq_one_letter_code
_entity_poly.pdbx_strand_id
1 'polypeptide(L)' 'MSKPKVFSTHPLFEAPRKLLDEHCAVDYWDHPERPPRNELLKRVADKDALICLLTEKINDELLTAAPKLRIVA' A
#
# COMPACT_ATOMS: atom_id res chain seq x y z
N MET A 1 -2.06 11.31 -17.83
CA MET A 1 -2.04 9.98 -17.20
C MET A 1 -2.46 10.14 -15.75
N SER A 2 -3.29 9.24 -15.20
CA SER A 2 -3.66 9.25 -13.79
C SER A 2 -2.46 8.88 -12.91
N LYS A 3 -2.31 9.50 -11.74
CA LYS A 3 -1.27 9.14 -10.76
C LYS A 3 -1.43 7.67 -10.33
N PRO A 4 -0.34 6.88 -10.20
CA PRO A 4 -0.41 5.52 -9.67
C PRO A 4 -0.98 5.50 -8.25
N LYS A 5 -1.80 4.50 -7.95
CA LYS A 5 -2.41 4.30 -6.63
C LYS A 5 -1.48 3.50 -5.74
N VAL A 6 -1.10 4.06 -4.60
CA VAL A 6 -0.23 3.42 -3.62
C VAL A 6 -1.02 3.18 -2.34
N PHE A 7 -0.86 2.01 -1.72
CA PHE A 7 -1.27 1.79 -0.34
C PHE A 7 -0.04 1.63 0.54
N SER A 8 0.02 2.39 1.63
CA SER A 8 1.04 2.26 2.67
C SER A 8 0.40 1.74 3.94
N THR A 9 0.89 0.60 4.42
CA THR A 9 0.36 -0.07 5.64
C THR A 9 0.59 0.70 6.93
N HIS A 10 1.41 1.77 6.87
CA HIS A 10 1.75 2.64 7.98
C HIS A 10 2.00 4.07 7.46
N PRO A 11 1.91 5.11 8.32
CA PRO A 11 2.37 6.43 7.97
C PRO A 11 3.89 6.43 7.75
N LEU A 12 4.34 7.22 6.79
CA LEU A 12 5.76 7.44 6.52
C LEU A 12 6.22 8.78 7.11
N PHE A 13 7.53 8.93 7.29
CA PHE A 13 8.13 10.21 7.62
C PHE A 13 7.79 11.27 6.54
N GLU A 14 7.89 12.55 6.91
CA GLU A 14 7.45 13.66 6.05
C GLU A 14 8.16 13.69 4.69
N ALA A 15 9.48 13.46 4.67
CA ALA A 15 10.27 13.50 3.44
C ALA A 15 9.80 12.50 2.36
N PRO A 16 9.67 11.18 2.64
CA PRO A 16 9.13 10.23 1.67
C PRO A 16 7.66 10.49 1.34
N ARG A 17 6.84 10.98 2.29
CA ARG A 17 5.44 11.31 2.02
C ARG A 17 5.32 12.43 0.97
N LYS A 18 6.07 13.52 1.11
CA LYS A 18 6.10 14.61 0.12
C LYS A 18 6.47 14.12 -1.27
N LEU A 19 7.52 13.30 -1.37
CA LEU A 19 7.96 12.72 -2.64
C LEU A 19 6.88 11.84 -3.28
N LEU A 20 6.20 11.02 -2.50
CA LEU A 20 5.13 10.16 -3.00
C LEU A 20 3.91 10.97 -3.42
N ASP A 21 3.51 11.98 -2.65
CA ASP A 21 2.33 12.81 -2.95
C ASP A 21 2.47 13.60 -4.27
N GLU A 22 3.70 13.94 -4.67
CA GLU A 22 4.01 14.56 -5.96
C GLU A 22 3.67 13.64 -7.14
N HIS A 23 4.00 12.35 -7.03
CA HIS A 23 3.93 11.40 -8.15
C HIS A 23 2.78 10.39 -8.10
N CYS A 24 2.25 10.13 -6.90
CA CYS A 24 1.32 9.05 -6.61
C CYS A 24 0.06 9.56 -5.90
N ALA A 25 -1.02 8.77 -5.99
CA ALA A 25 -2.20 8.90 -5.15
C ALA A 25 -2.05 7.90 -3.99
N VAL A 26 -1.57 8.37 -2.85
CA VAL A 26 -1.25 7.49 -1.72
C VAL A 26 -2.40 7.42 -0.72
N ASP A 27 -2.74 6.20 -0.32
CA ASP A 27 -3.59 5.89 0.81
C ASP A 27 -2.70 5.39 1.96
N TYR A 28 -2.71 6.11 3.08
CA TYR A 28 -1.95 5.75 4.28
C TYR A 28 -2.90 5.13 5.29
N TRP A 29 -2.55 3.96 5.79
CA TRP A 29 -3.16 3.42 6.99
C TRP A 29 -2.81 4.32 8.19
N ASP A 30 -3.84 4.84 8.86
CA ASP A 30 -3.75 5.90 9.87
C ASP A 30 -3.91 5.38 11.30
N HIS A 31 -4.13 4.08 11.47
CA HIS A 31 -4.18 3.44 12.79
C HIS A 31 -2.77 3.07 13.29
N PRO A 32 -2.54 3.08 14.61
CA PRO A 32 -1.24 2.73 15.19
C PRO A 32 -0.89 1.24 15.04
N GLU A 33 -1.91 0.39 15.00
CA GLU A 33 -1.79 -1.04 14.74
C GLU A 33 -1.69 -1.32 13.25
N ARG A 34 -1.09 -2.45 12.85
CA ARG A 34 -1.07 -2.86 11.44
C ARG A 34 -2.49 -3.12 10.88
N PRO A 35 -2.73 -2.95 9.57
CA PRO A 35 -4.00 -3.32 8.97
C PRO A 35 -4.29 -4.81 9.16
N PRO A 36 -5.49 -5.18 9.67
CA PRO A 36 -5.92 -6.57 9.72
C PRO A 36 -5.86 -7.22 8.33
N ARG A 37 -5.63 -8.53 8.28
CA ARG A 37 -5.39 -9.25 7.01
C ARG A 37 -6.50 -9.05 5.98
N ASN A 38 -7.76 -9.15 6.41
CA ASN A 38 -8.91 -8.93 5.56
C ASN A 38 -8.99 -7.49 5.00
N GLU A 39 -8.58 -6.50 5.80
CA GLU A 39 -8.56 -5.10 5.38
C GLU A 39 -7.41 -4.82 4.41
N LEU A 40 -6.23 -5.38 4.68
CA LEU A 40 -5.07 -5.34 3.77
C LEU A 40 -5.45 -5.88 2.38
N LEU A 41 -6.08 -7.06 2.31
CA LEU A 41 -6.52 -7.68 1.06
C LEU A 41 -7.53 -6.82 0.29
N LYS A 42 -8.46 -6.18 0.99
CA LYS A 42 -9.44 -5.26 0.37
C LYS A 42 -8.77 -4.00 -0.16
N ARG A 43 -7.93 -3.36 0.66
CA ARG A 43 -7.27 -2.09 0.35
C ARG A 43 -6.29 -2.20 -0.81
N VAL A 44 -5.60 -3.33 -0.95
CA VAL A 44 -4.60 -3.54 -2.00
C VAL A 44 -5.22 -3.87 -3.38
N ALA A 45 -6.48 -4.31 -3.42
CA ALA A 45 -7.09 -4.90 -4.61
C ALA A 45 -7.12 -4.00 -5.85
N ASP A 46 -7.17 -2.67 -5.66
CA ASP A 46 -7.22 -1.68 -6.72
C ASP A 46 -5.93 -0.84 -6.87
N LYS A 47 -4.84 -1.24 -6.19
CA LYS A 47 -3.60 -0.47 -6.10
C LYS A 47 -2.55 -0.94 -7.11
N ASP A 48 -1.73 0.01 -7.54
CA ASP A 48 -0.60 -0.23 -8.44
C ASP A 48 0.68 -0.56 -7.64
N ALA A 49 0.77 -0.11 -6.39
CA ALA A 49 1.90 -0.38 -5.50
C ALA A 49 1.47 -0.54 -4.02
N LEU A 50 2.29 -1.27 -3.27
CA LEU A 50 2.15 -1.50 -1.83
C LEU A 50 3.46 -1.14 -1.12
N ILE A 51 3.37 -0.35 -0.05
CA ILE A 51 4.47 -0.13 0.91
C ILE A 51 4.09 -0.85 2.21
N CYS A 52 4.87 -1.85 2.58
CA CYS A 52 4.59 -2.72 3.72
C CYS A 52 5.76 -2.80 4.70
N LEU A 53 5.49 -3.25 5.91
CA LEU A 53 6.52 -3.56 6.89
C LEU A 53 6.66 -5.07 7.05
N LEU A 54 7.59 -5.49 7.90
CA LEU A 54 7.88 -6.90 8.18
C LEU A 54 6.68 -7.67 8.76
N THR A 55 5.63 -6.98 9.18
CA THR A 55 4.42 -7.54 9.80
C THR A 55 3.39 -8.04 8.79
N GLU A 56 3.46 -7.62 7.53
CA GLU A 56 2.54 -8.06 6.49
C GLU A 56 3.12 -9.23 5.71
N LYS A 57 2.39 -10.35 5.70
CA LYS A 57 2.77 -11.50 4.89
C LYS A 57 2.35 -11.28 3.43
N ILE A 58 3.33 -11.04 2.56
CA ILE A 58 3.13 -10.94 1.12
C ILE A 58 3.20 -12.36 0.54
N ASN A 59 2.04 -12.95 0.23
CA ASN A 59 1.90 -14.33 -0.26
C ASN A 59 0.94 -14.39 -1.46
N ASP A 60 0.73 -15.58 -2.02
CA ASP A 60 -0.11 -15.81 -3.20
C ASP A 60 -1.53 -15.27 -3.05
N GLU A 61 -2.13 -15.37 -1.86
CA GLU A 61 -3.46 -14.82 -1.59
C GLU A 61 -3.48 -13.29 -1.80
N LEU A 62 -2.49 -12.57 -1.26
CA LEU A 62 -2.40 -11.12 -1.42
C LEU A 62 -2.15 -10.73 -2.87
N LEU A 63 -1.21 -11.42 -3.53
CA LEU A 63 -0.88 -11.14 -4.93
C LEU A 63 -2.05 -11.46 -5.87
N THR A 64 -2.82 -12.50 -5.57
CA THR A 64 -4.05 -12.84 -6.31
C THR A 64 -5.15 -11.81 -6.09
N ALA A 65 -5.30 -11.30 -4.86
CA ALA A 65 -6.25 -10.24 -4.55
C ALA A 65 -5.89 -8.89 -5.19
N ALA A 66 -4.63 -8.69 -5.57
CA ALA A 66 -4.10 -7.43 -6.09
C ALA A 66 -3.62 -7.53 -7.56
N PRO A 67 -4.51 -7.78 -8.54
CA PRO A 67 -4.12 -8.05 -9.93
C PRO A 67 -3.45 -6.87 -10.66
N LYS A 68 -3.55 -5.65 -10.11
CA LYS A 68 -2.93 -4.44 -10.66
C LYS A 68 -1.56 -4.15 -10.05
N LEU A 69 -1.22 -4.81 -8.95
CA LEU A 69 0.00 -4.55 -8.18
C LEU A 69 1.24 -4.83 -9.04
N ARG A 70 2.09 -3.82 -9.20
CA ARG A 70 3.32 -3.91 -10.00
C ARG A 70 4.58 -3.98 -9.16
N ILE A 71 4.52 -3.45 -7.92
CA ILE A 71 5.65 -3.40 -7.01
C ILE A 71 5.17 -3.48 -5.56
N VAL A 72 5.97 -4.16 -4.74
CA VAL A 72 5.87 -4.19 -3.27
C VAL A 72 7.20 -3.70 -2.73
N ALA A 73 7.16 -2.72 -1.83
CA ALA A 73 8.35 -2.11 -1.20
C ALA A 73 8.28 -2.21 0.32
#